data_AF-R6YNP0-F1
#
_entry.id   AF-R6YNP0-F1
#
_cell.length_a   1.000
_cell.length_b   1.000
_cell.length_c   1.000
_cell.angle_alpha   90.00
_cell.angle_beta   90.00
_cell.angle_gamma   90.00
#
_symmetry.space_group_name_H-M   'P 1'
#
loop_
_entity.id
_entity.type
_entity.pdbx_description
1 polymer ?
#
loop_
_entity_poly.entity_id
_entity_poly.type
_entity_poly.pdbx_seq_one_letter_code
_entity_poly.pdbx_strand_id
1 'polypeptide(L)'
;MFTRSVSFGRAGTYTVRAYSQTSGGSWSTDYCEFTVVVTSSDIHSSTTTTESRRVSTEGLNIIADFEGSVPEIEDDVLASGNPTVGYGYVVPVNTTFYNNLTTSELFAQLVQIANETYSPAVENFRSTYNIKMNQAHFDALTSFVFNCGVGTLSSDYGFRRALLNAVDVSGFSGSATGTVNVDDVDLGAAPVYSSASTASQQVTTLDIGATVTVTSVSSTRTSTKQEVWYQVTTSGGQVGWMPAGYVQLSGSWTRDLAWADSTVLANNFLQWNKAGGVQPGLVYRRLAECNIFFFGDYEKAMKANGYWGINYYGFNFPDECAQYDRRQ
;
A
#
# COMPACT_ATOMS: atom_id res chain seq x y z
N MET A 1 18.02 26.17 -10.65
CA MET A 1 17.83 25.38 -9.42
C MET A 1 19.20 25.21 -8.76
N PHE A 2 19.31 25.40 -7.45
CA PHE A 2 20.56 25.17 -6.71
C PHE A 2 20.52 23.77 -6.09
N THR A 3 21.61 23.02 -6.21
CA THR A 3 21.71 21.65 -5.69
C THR A 3 22.95 21.53 -4.83
N ARG A 4 22.83 20.91 -3.65
CA ARG A 4 23.96 20.63 -2.76
C ARG A 4 23.84 19.21 -2.23
N SER A 5 24.91 18.43 -2.38
CA SER A 5 24.96 17.07 -1.86
C SER A 5 25.23 17.07 -0.37
N VAL A 6 24.50 16.24 0.37
CA VAL A 6 24.69 15.95 1.79
C VAL A 6 24.76 14.44 1.95
N SER A 7 25.63 13.95 2.82
CA SER A 7 25.78 12.52 3.11
C SER A 7 25.61 12.28 4.61
N PHE A 8 24.87 11.21 4.93
CA PHE A 8 24.61 10.80 6.31
C PHE A 8 25.32 9.46 6.56
N GLY A 9 26.18 9.42 7.58
CA GLY A 9 27.01 8.22 7.83
C GLY A 9 26.31 7.12 8.64
N ARG A 10 25.07 7.34 9.10
CA ARG A 10 24.32 6.39 9.92
C ARG A 10 22.83 6.50 9.62
N ALA A 11 22.09 5.44 9.92
CA ALA A 11 20.64 5.48 9.95
C ALA A 11 20.15 6.41 11.07
N GLY A 12 19.01 7.08 10.84
CA GLY A 12 18.43 8.02 11.79
C GLY A 12 17.56 9.08 11.12
N THR A 13 16.96 9.94 11.93
CA THR A 13 16.26 11.14 11.47
C THR A 13 17.16 12.35 11.67
N TYR A 14 17.35 13.12 10.62
CA TYR A 14 18.21 14.31 10.60
C TYR A 14 17.38 15.56 10.33
N THR A 15 17.58 16.60 11.11
CA THR A 15 17.06 17.94 10.80
C THR A 15 18.07 18.67 9.93
N VAL A 16 17.61 19.13 8.76
CA VAL A 16 18.42 19.85 7.78
C VAL A 16 17.89 21.29 7.70
N ARG A 17 18.81 22.26 7.77
CA ARG A 17 18.52 23.68 7.53
C ARG A 17 19.21 24.15 6.27
N ALA A 18 18.43 24.68 5.34
CA ALA A 18 18.92 25.30 4.11
C ALA A 18 18.85 26.82 4.23
N TYR A 19 20.02 27.46 4.11
CA TYR A 19 20.18 28.91 4.09
C TYR A 19 20.51 29.36 2.67
N SER A 20 20.01 30.53 2.26
CA SER A 20 20.43 31.18 1.03
C SER A 20 21.66 32.07 1.27
N GLN A 21 22.52 32.20 0.27
CA GLN A 21 23.64 33.14 0.27
C GLN A 21 23.43 34.14 -0.86
N THR A 22 23.56 35.42 -0.55
CA THR A 22 23.55 36.48 -1.58
C THR A 22 24.79 36.38 -2.46
N SER A 23 24.76 36.98 -3.65
CA SER A 23 25.91 37.04 -4.56
C SER A 23 27.14 37.73 -3.92
N GLY A 24 26.92 38.62 -2.95
CA GLY A 24 27.98 39.28 -2.17
C GLY A 24 28.57 38.42 -1.04
N GLY A 25 28.13 37.18 -0.87
CA GLY A 25 28.66 36.23 0.12
C GLY A 25 28.01 36.30 1.51
N SER A 26 27.08 37.22 1.76
CA SER A 26 26.32 37.26 3.02
C SER A 26 25.25 36.17 3.03
N TRP A 27 25.27 35.33 4.06
CA TRP A 27 24.22 34.34 4.33
C TRP A 27 22.96 35.01 4.87
N SER A 28 21.80 34.53 4.45
CA SER A 28 20.51 34.89 5.04
C SER A 28 20.41 34.43 6.48
N THR A 29 19.72 35.19 7.32
CA THR A 29 19.30 34.75 8.66
C THR A 29 18.10 33.81 8.61
N ASP A 30 17.34 33.86 7.51
CA ASP A 30 16.20 32.98 7.26
C ASP A 30 16.66 31.64 6.68
N TYR A 31 15.91 30.58 7.00
CA TYR A 31 16.19 29.22 6.53
C TYR A 31 14.89 28.45 6.29
N CYS A 32 14.99 27.45 5.42
CA CYS A 32 14.02 26.36 5.37
C CYS A 32 14.54 25.20 6.23
N GLU A 33 13.69 24.64 7.09
CA GLU A 33 14.00 23.46 7.90
C GLU A 33 13.12 22.30 7.49
N PHE A 34 13.71 21.13 7.32
CA PHE A 34 12.99 19.88 7.05
C PHE A 34 13.75 18.70 7.64
N THR A 35 13.10 17.54 7.68
CA THR A 35 13.69 16.31 8.21
C THR A 35 13.96 15.31 7.11
N VAL A 36 15.05 14.56 7.23
CA VAL A 36 15.43 13.46 6.36
C VAL A 36 15.49 12.18 7.20
N VAL A 37 14.85 11.11 6.73
CA VAL A 37 14.92 9.79 7.37
C VAL A 37 15.87 8.92 6.55
N VAL A 38 16.86 8.35 7.22
CA VAL A 38 17.86 7.45 6.63
C VAL A 38 17.67 6.07 7.28
N THR A 39 17.36 5.06 6.47
CA THR A 39 17.22 3.67 6.90
C THR A 39 18.57 2.94 6.85
N SER A 40 18.73 1.87 7.63
CA SER A 40 19.96 1.07 7.63
C SER A 40 20.04 0.11 6.44
N SER A 41 18.89 -0.20 5.85
CA SER A 41 18.71 -1.13 4.74
C SER A 41 18.62 -0.38 3.40
N ASP A 42 19.03 -1.07 2.34
CA ASP A 42 18.82 -0.65 0.95
C ASP A 42 17.31 -0.43 0.71
N ILE A 43 16.96 0.67 0.05
CA ILE A 43 15.56 1.04 -0.22
C ILE A 43 14.85 0.03 -1.14
N HIS A 44 15.58 -0.77 -1.92
CA HIS A 44 15.02 -1.85 -2.75
C HIS A 44 15.13 -3.23 -2.06
N SER A 45 15.58 -3.29 -0.80
CA SER A 45 15.65 -4.54 -0.08
C SER A 45 14.25 -5.15 0.10
N SER A 46 14.13 -6.44 -0.18
CA SER A 46 12.92 -7.21 0.16
C SER A 46 12.82 -7.53 1.66
N THR A 47 13.89 -7.30 2.43
CA THR A 47 13.93 -7.57 3.87
C THR A 47 12.97 -6.65 4.62
N THR A 48 12.07 -7.23 5.41
CA THR A 48 11.14 -6.48 6.24
C THR A 48 11.71 -6.22 7.63
N THR A 49 11.52 -5.00 8.14
CA THR A 49 11.96 -4.60 9.48
C THR A 49 10.91 -3.71 10.16
N THR A 50 11.06 -3.48 11.46
CA THR A 50 10.24 -2.54 12.24
C THR A 50 10.83 -1.13 12.29
N GLU A 51 11.85 -0.82 11.47
CA GLU A 51 12.41 0.53 11.38
C GLU A 51 11.38 1.53 10.85
N SER A 52 11.47 2.77 11.30
CA SER A 52 10.67 3.86 10.75
C SER A 52 11.10 4.17 9.32
N ARG A 53 10.12 4.45 8.46
CA ARG A 53 10.27 4.80 7.05
C ARG A 53 9.51 6.07 6.71
N ARG A 54 9.77 6.57 5.51
CA ARG A 54 8.97 7.57 4.81
C ARG A 54 8.82 7.12 3.38
N VAL A 55 7.86 7.70 2.68
CA VAL A 55 7.69 7.43 1.26
C VAL A 55 8.98 7.76 0.51
N SER A 56 9.41 6.85 -0.36
CA SER A 56 10.61 7.06 -1.18
C SER A 56 10.35 8.03 -2.32
N THR A 57 11.40 8.49 -2.99
CA THR A 57 11.27 9.27 -4.24
C THR A 57 10.53 8.48 -5.31
N GLU A 58 10.70 7.16 -5.41
CA GLU A 58 9.99 6.33 -6.38
C GLU A 58 8.50 6.24 -6.04
N GLY A 59 8.16 6.06 -4.76
CA GLY A 59 6.77 6.12 -4.28
C GLY A 59 6.11 7.49 -4.55
N LEU A 60 6.84 8.59 -4.38
CA LEU A 60 6.36 9.94 -4.72
C LEU A 60 6.18 10.12 -6.23
N ASN A 61 7.06 9.57 -7.06
CA ASN A 61 6.90 9.60 -8.51
C ASN A 61 5.65 8.85 -8.96
N ILE A 62 5.34 7.72 -8.31
CA ILE A 62 4.09 6.98 -8.54
C ILE A 62 2.88 7.84 -8.20
N ILE A 63 2.87 8.50 -7.03
CA ILE A 63 1.78 9.41 -6.65
C ILE A 63 1.65 10.55 -7.67
N ALA A 64 2.75 11.20 -8.04
CA ALA A 64 2.76 12.28 -9.03
C ALA A 64 2.20 11.86 -10.40
N ASP A 65 2.58 10.67 -10.89
CA ASP A 65 2.07 10.07 -12.13
C ASP A 65 0.57 9.73 -12.03
N PHE A 66 0.09 9.39 -10.83
CA PHE A 66 -1.33 9.17 -10.58
C PHE A 66 -2.16 10.45 -10.56
N GLU A 67 -1.74 11.44 -9.77
CA GLU A 67 -2.47 12.69 -9.55
C GLU A 67 -2.43 13.61 -10.78
N GLY A 68 -1.33 13.59 -11.55
CA GLY A 68 -1.10 14.53 -12.64
C GLY A 68 -0.71 15.93 -12.14
N SER A 69 -0.03 16.70 -13.00
CA SER A 69 0.49 18.02 -12.65
C SER A 69 -0.56 19.12 -12.84
N VAL A 70 -0.86 19.86 -11.79
CA VAL A 70 -1.75 21.03 -11.81
C VAL A 70 -0.94 22.28 -11.40
N PRO A 71 -0.26 22.96 -12.35
CA PRO A 71 0.67 24.07 -12.06
C PRO A 71 -0.01 25.39 -11.68
N GLU A 72 -1.29 25.53 -11.98
CA GLU A 72 -2.16 26.65 -11.63
C GLU A 72 -3.41 26.10 -10.96
N ILE A 73 -4.03 26.86 -10.06
CA ILE A 73 -5.22 26.39 -9.36
C ILE A 73 -6.37 26.13 -10.34
N GLU A 74 -6.98 24.95 -10.23
CA GLU A 74 -8.11 24.52 -11.06
C GLU A 74 -9.25 24.04 -10.15
N ASP A 75 -10.50 24.41 -10.45
CA ASP A 75 -11.66 23.82 -9.77
C ASP A 75 -11.96 22.46 -10.40
N ASP A 76 -12.37 21.47 -9.59
CA ASP A 76 -12.73 20.16 -10.09
C ASP A 76 -14.01 20.28 -10.94
N VAL A 77 -13.89 20.01 -12.25
CA VAL A 77 -14.99 20.05 -13.22
C VAL A 77 -16.13 19.07 -12.89
N LEU A 78 -15.88 18.05 -12.08
CA LEU A 78 -16.85 17.06 -11.63
C LEU A 78 -17.39 17.33 -10.22
N ALA A 79 -16.71 18.15 -9.41
CA ALA A 79 -17.06 18.47 -8.04
C ALA A 79 -16.63 19.89 -7.65
N SER A 80 -17.35 20.90 -8.17
CA SER A 80 -17.06 22.32 -7.89
C SER A 80 -17.04 22.63 -6.39
N GLY A 81 -16.06 23.45 -5.99
CA GLY A 81 -15.89 23.93 -4.62
C GLY A 81 -14.66 23.40 -3.89
N ASN A 82 -13.85 22.58 -4.56
CA ASN A 82 -12.60 22.01 -4.05
C ASN A 82 -11.43 22.32 -4.99
N PRO A 83 -10.96 23.59 -5.03
CA PRO A 83 -9.90 23.97 -5.94
C PRO A 83 -8.60 23.22 -5.60
N THR A 84 -7.94 22.71 -6.63
CA THR A 84 -6.75 21.85 -6.52
C THR A 84 -5.56 22.50 -7.21
N VAL A 85 -4.37 22.30 -6.66
CA VAL A 85 -3.08 22.67 -7.26
C VAL A 85 -2.07 21.56 -6.93
N GLY A 86 -0.90 21.53 -7.55
CA GLY A 86 0.11 20.55 -7.19
C GLY A 86 -0.12 19.19 -7.84
N TYR A 87 0.24 18.15 -7.09
CA TYR A 87 -0.15 16.77 -7.36
C TYR A 87 -1.26 16.39 -6.36
N GLY A 88 -2.51 16.71 -6.69
CA GLY A 88 -3.68 16.32 -5.91
C GLY A 88 -3.88 17.08 -4.59
N TYR A 89 -3.33 18.29 -4.44
CA TYR A 89 -3.52 19.11 -3.23
C TYR A 89 -4.76 19.99 -3.32
N VAL A 90 -5.80 19.63 -2.56
CA VAL A 90 -6.99 20.47 -2.39
C VAL A 90 -6.65 21.65 -1.49
N VAL A 91 -6.82 22.87 -1.99
CA VAL A 91 -6.51 24.12 -1.29
C VAL A 91 -7.59 24.40 -0.25
N PRO A 92 -7.27 24.41 1.06
CA PRO A 92 -8.24 24.70 2.10
C PRO A 92 -8.70 26.16 2.04
N VAL A 93 -9.93 26.40 2.50
CA VAL A 93 -10.51 27.76 2.58
C VAL A 93 -9.58 28.68 3.41
N ASN A 94 -9.38 29.91 2.92
CA ASN A 94 -8.52 30.93 3.55
C ASN A 94 -7.03 30.56 3.65
N THR A 95 -6.53 29.69 2.76
CA THR A 95 -5.10 29.33 2.68
C THR A 95 -4.44 29.98 1.46
N THR A 96 -3.20 30.46 1.63
CA THR A 96 -2.39 30.99 0.52
C THR A 96 -1.94 29.85 -0.39
N PHE A 97 -2.04 30.06 -1.70
CA PHE A 97 -1.52 29.16 -2.73
C PHE A 97 -0.73 29.96 -3.78
N TYR A 98 -0.01 29.25 -4.64
CA TYR A 98 0.80 29.82 -5.70
C TYR A 98 0.37 29.26 -7.05
N ASN A 99 0.42 30.10 -8.08
CA ASN A 99 0.20 29.72 -9.48
C ASN A 99 1.54 29.70 -10.23
N ASN A 100 1.56 29.07 -11.41
CA ASN A 100 2.74 28.91 -12.27
C ASN A 100 3.87 28.13 -11.61
N LEU A 101 3.50 27.10 -10.83
CA LEU A 101 4.47 26.24 -10.17
C LEU A 101 5.28 25.44 -11.19
N THR A 102 6.60 25.47 -11.04
CA THR A 102 7.50 24.59 -11.80
C THR A 102 7.33 23.14 -11.34
N THR A 103 7.71 22.17 -12.18
CA THR A 103 7.68 20.73 -11.83
C THR A 103 8.37 20.43 -10.50
N SER A 104 9.44 21.16 -10.18
CA SER A 104 10.18 20.97 -8.93
C SER A 104 9.46 21.55 -7.72
N GLU A 105 8.73 22.65 -7.88
CA GLU A 105 7.89 23.21 -6.82
C GLU A 105 6.67 22.32 -6.57
N LEU A 106 6.05 21.78 -7.64
CA LEU A 106 4.98 20.78 -7.54
C LEU A 106 5.45 19.55 -6.76
N PHE A 107 6.64 19.02 -7.11
CA PHE A 107 7.19 17.86 -6.44
C PHE A 107 7.59 18.16 -4.98
N ALA A 108 8.14 19.34 -4.71
CA ALA A 108 8.47 19.77 -3.34
C ALA A 108 7.21 19.89 -2.46
N GLN A 109 6.11 20.42 -3.00
CA GLN A 109 4.82 20.45 -2.30
C GLN A 109 4.30 19.04 -2.02
N LEU A 110 4.40 18.12 -2.99
CA LEU A 110 4.03 16.71 -2.80
C LEU A 110 4.86 16.05 -1.70
N VAL A 111 6.18 16.26 -1.69
CA VAL A 111 7.07 15.76 -0.63
C VAL A 111 6.62 16.27 0.75
N GLN A 112 6.27 17.56 0.85
CA GLN A 112 5.80 18.15 2.11
C GLN A 112 4.51 17.49 2.58
N ILE A 113 3.48 17.43 1.73
CA ILE A 113 2.17 16.84 2.05
C ILE A 113 2.32 15.37 2.45
N ALA A 114 3.09 14.60 1.69
CA ALA A 114 3.33 13.20 1.97
C ALA A 114 4.05 12.98 3.30
N ASN A 115 4.99 13.87 3.68
CA ASN A 115 5.73 13.76 4.93
C ASN A 115 4.94 14.26 6.16
N GLU A 116 4.01 15.21 5.97
CA GLU A 116 3.21 15.78 7.07
C GLU A 116 1.96 14.94 7.39
N THR A 117 1.37 14.30 6.38
CA THR A 117 0.05 13.64 6.53
C THR A 117 0.12 12.13 6.30
N TYR A 118 0.61 11.69 5.14
CA TYR A 118 0.41 10.31 4.70
C TYR A 118 1.46 9.33 5.22
N SER A 119 2.76 9.69 5.17
CA SER A 119 3.82 8.87 5.77
C SER A 119 3.63 8.68 7.28
N PRO A 120 3.28 9.73 8.08
CA PRO A 120 2.97 9.55 9.48
C PRO A 120 1.79 8.60 9.74
N ALA A 121 0.76 8.60 8.89
CA ALA A 121 -0.37 7.69 9.03
C ALA A 121 0.03 6.22 8.82
N VAL A 122 0.83 5.92 7.78
CA VAL A 122 1.34 4.57 7.53
C VAL A 122 2.30 4.14 8.64
N GLU A 123 3.18 5.03 9.12
CA GLU A 123 4.07 4.76 10.25
C GLU A 123 3.32 4.52 11.57
N ASN A 124 2.26 5.28 11.83
CA ASN A 124 1.41 5.06 12.99
C ASN A 124 0.71 3.69 12.92
N PHE A 125 0.21 3.30 11.75
CA PHE A 125 -0.36 1.97 11.54
C PHE A 125 0.69 0.87 11.77
N ARG A 126 1.87 1.01 11.16
CA ARG A 126 2.99 0.06 11.32
C ARG A 126 3.40 -0.10 12.78
N SER A 127 3.64 1.00 13.49
CA SER A 127 4.09 0.98 14.88
C SER A 127 3.02 0.46 15.83
N THR A 128 1.75 0.88 15.67
CA THR A 128 0.61 0.42 16.48
C THR A 128 0.46 -1.10 16.47
N TYR A 129 0.68 -1.73 15.31
CA TYR A 129 0.54 -3.17 15.14
C TYR A 129 1.88 -3.92 15.11
N ASN A 130 3.00 -3.24 15.40
CA ASN A 130 4.35 -3.80 15.34
C ASN A 130 4.62 -4.58 14.04
N ILE A 131 4.23 -3.97 12.90
CA ILE A 131 4.33 -4.59 11.58
C ILE A 131 5.77 -4.49 11.07
N LYS A 132 6.32 -5.60 10.62
CA LYS A 132 7.50 -5.63 9.76
C LYS A 132 7.07 -5.37 8.31
N MET A 133 7.72 -4.41 7.67
CA MET A 133 7.50 -4.09 6.27
C MET A 133 8.83 -3.65 5.62
N ASN A 134 8.89 -3.58 4.29
CA ASN A 134 10.02 -3.05 3.54
C ASN A 134 9.57 -1.72 2.89
N GLN A 135 10.45 -1.08 2.11
CA GLN A 135 10.12 0.21 1.49
C GLN A 135 8.98 0.11 0.48
N ALA A 136 8.94 -0.97 -0.33
CA ALA A 136 7.89 -1.16 -1.33
C ALA A 136 6.49 -1.30 -0.70
N HIS A 137 6.37 -2.07 0.39
CA HIS A 137 5.13 -2.11 1.18
C HIS A 137 4.74 -0.72 1.69
N PHE A 138 5.71 0.06 2.19
CA PHE A 138 5.44 1.41 2.71
C PHE A 138 4.98 2.38 1.61
N ASP A 139 5.63 2.35 0.45
CA ASP A 139 5.34 3.23 -0.68
C ASP A 139 3.97 2.93 -1.29
N ALA A 140 3.66 1.64 -1.49
CA ALA A 140 2.34 1.21 -1.96
C ALA A 140 1.22 1.63 -1.00
N LEU A 141 1.40 1.42 0.30
CA LEU A 141 0.43 1.86 1.32
C LEU A 141 0.31 3.38 1.36
N THR A 142 1.40 4.12 1.19
CA THR A 142 1.38 5.59 1.15
C THR A 142 0.60 6.09 -0.06
N SER A 143 0.84 5.54 -1.26
CA SER A 143 0.04 5.87 -2.46
C SER A 143 -1.44 5.58 -2.25
N PHE A 144 -1.75 4.43 -1.64
CA PHE A 144 -3.12 4.03 -1.39
C PHE A 144 -3.86 5.00 -0.46
N VAL A 145 -3.25 5.36 0.68
CA VAL A 145 -3.87 6.30 1.63
C VAL A 145 -3.85 7.74 1.14
N PHE A 146 -2.92 8.11 0.25
CA PHE A 146 -2.95 9.41 -0.45
C PHE A 146 -4.25 9.54 -1.24
N ASN A 147 -4.67 8.47 -1.92
CA ASN A 147 -5.87 8.47 -2.74
C ASN A 147 -7.17 8.24 -1.97
N CYS A 148 -7.16 7.30 -1.03
CA CYS A 148 -8.38 6.85 -0.34
C CYS A 148 -8.57 7.51 1.03
N GLY A 149 -7.59 8.28 1.49
CA GLY A 149 -7.54 8.88 2.82
C GLY A 149 -6.94 7.95 3.87
N VAL A 150 -6.36 8.56 4.91
CA VAL A 150 -5.68 7.87 6.02
C VAL A 150 -6.61 7.00 6.88
N GLY A 151 -7.92 7.28 6.86
CA GLY A 151 -8.93 6.54 7.63
C GLY A 151 -9.08 5.07 7.22
N THR A 152 -8.58 4.70 6.04
CA THR A 152 -8.55 3.31 5.55
C THR A 152 -7.66 2.39 6.39
N LEU A 153 -6.66 2.95 7.10
CA LEU A 153 -5.78 2.21 8.00
C LEU A 153 -6.28 2.17 9.46
N SER A 154 -7.25 3.01 9.83
CA SER A 154 -7.80 3.06 11.20
C SER A 154 -9.16 2.38 11.33
N SER A 155 -9.99 2.46 10.29
CA SER A 155 -11.35 1.89 10.28
C SER A 155 -11.32 0.39 9.98
N ASP A 156 -12.28 -0.38 10.51
CA ASP A 156 -12.29 -1.85 10.44
C ASP A 156 -12.73 -2.43 9.08
N TYR A 157 -12.02 -2.03 8.02
CA TYR A 157 -12.25 -2.54 6.66
C TYR A 157 -11.65 -3.94 6.47
N GLY A 158 -12.19 -4.71 5.52
CA GLY A 158 -11.61 -5.99 5.08
C GLY A 158 -10.15 -5.84 4.67
N PHE A 159 -9.83 -4.78 3.93
CA PHE A 159 -8.47 -4.40 3.54
C PHE A 159 -7.50 -4.34 4.72
N ARG A 160 -7.87 -3.63 5.78
CA ARG A 160 -7.05 -3.50 6.99
C ARG A 160 -6.91 -4.85 7.68
N ARG A 161 -7.99 -5.61 7.83
CA ARG A 161 -7.96 -6.95 8.43
C ARG A 161 -7.04 -7.91 7.66
N ALA A 162 -7.12 -7.91 6.32
CA ALA A 162 -6.25 -8.69 5.44
C ALA A 162 -4.76 -8.33 5.60
N LEU A 163 -4.42 -7.03 5.71
CA LEU A 163 -3.05 -6.59 6.03
C LEU A 163 -2.58 -7.14 7.37
N LEU A 164 -3.45 -7.14 8.38
CA LEU A 164 -3.11 -7.58 9.73
C LEU A 164 -3.04 -9.10 9.89
N ASN A 165 -3.64 -9.85 8.97
CA ASN A 165 -3.52 -11.30 8.90
C ASN A 165 -2.18 -11.77 8.32
N ALA A 166 -1.40 -10.88 7.69
CA ALA A 166 -0.06 -11.17 7.22
C ALA A 166 0.91 -11.37 8.40
N VAL A 167 1.18 -12.63 8.72
CA VAL A 167 2.05 -13.02 9.83
C VAL A 167 3.11 -14.01 9.40
N ASP A 168 4.29 -13.94 10.01
CA ASP A 168 5.39 -14.86 9.77
C ASP A 168 5.02 -16.27 10.25
N VAL A 169 4.90 -17.18 9.30
CA VAL A 169 4.56 -18.59 9.50
C VAL A 169 5.71 -19.53 9.15
N SER A 170 6.94 -19.01 8.99
CA SER A 170 8.14 -19.85 8.74
C SER A 170 8.39 -20.90 9.81
N GLY A 171 8.03 -20.60 11.06
CA GLY A 171 8.14 -21.49 12.21
C GLY A 171 6.89 -22.32 12.50
N PHE A 172 5.90 -22.35 11.58
CA PHE A 172 4.65 -23.07 11.83
C PHE A 172 4.89 -24.57 12.03
N SER A 173 4.37 -25.11 13.14
CA SER A 173 4.41 -26.54 13.45
C SER A 173 3.20 -26.95 14.29
N GLY A 174 2.73 -28.19 14.13
CA GLY A 174 1.57 -28.70 14.85
C GLY A 174 0.26 -28.09 14.33
N SER A 175 -0.46 -27.38 15.19
CA SER A 175 -1.75 -26.77 14.85
C SER A 175 -1.92 -25.42 15.53
N ALA A 176 -2.63 -24.51 14.88
CA ALA A 176 -3.08 -23.24 15.44
C ALA A 176 -4.58 -23.07 15.24
N THR A 177 -5.25 -22.32 16.11
CA THR A 177 -6.63 -21.90 15.86
C THR A 177 -6.65 -20.55 15.14
N GLY A 178 -7.66 -20.32 14.32
CA GLY A 178 -7.86 -19.05 13.63
C GLY A 178 -9.33 -18.68 13.54
N THR A 179 -9.61 -17.40 13.34
CA THR A 179 -10.96 -16.89 13.10
C THR A 179 -11.01 -16.25 11.72
N VAL A 180 -12.01 -16.61 10.92
CA VAL A 180 -12.29 -15.94 9.64
C VAL A 180 -12.73 -14.51 9.96
N ASN A 181 -11.98 -13.53 9.47
CA ASN A 181 -12.27 -12.11 9.72
C ASN A 181 -12.30 -11.27 8.44
N VAL A 182 -12.09 -11.87 7.27
CA VAL A 182 -12.29 -11.26 5.96
C VAL A 182 -13.11 -12.25 5.13
N ASP A 183 -14.05 -11.76 4.35
CA ASP A 183 -14.84 -12.51 3.38
C ASP A 183 -14.38 -12.23 1.95
N ASP A 184 -14.75 -13.13 1.05
CA ASP A 184 -14.68 -12.86 -0.38
C ASP A 184 -15.88 -11.97 -0.76
N VAL A 185 -15.62 -10.84 -1.41
CA VAL A 185 -16.65 -9.84 -1.72
C VAL A 185 -17.73 -10.36 -2.66
N ASP A 186 -17.38 -11.31 -3.53
CA ASP A 186 -18.30 -11.84 -4.54
C ASP A 186 -19.13 -13.02 -3.97
N LEU A 187 -18.56 -13.76 -3.02
CA LEU A 187 -19.26 -14.87 -2.35
C LEU A 187 -20.00 -14.45 -1.06
N GLY A 188 -19.63 -13.33 -0.44
CA GLY A 188 -20.10 -12.91 0.88
C GLY A 188 -19.63 -13.81 2.03
N ALA A 189 -18.65 -14.68 1.78
CA ALA A 189 -18.08 -15.63 2.74
C ALA A 189 -16.67 -16.06 2.29
N ALA A 190 -15.83 -16.57 3.20
CA ALA A 190 -14.49 -17.04 2.86
C ALA A 190 -14.53 -18.47 2.29
N PRO A 191 -14.07 -18.70 1.04
CA PRO A 191 -14.07 -20.03 0.43
C PRO A 191 -12.99 -20.95 1.01
N VAL A 192 -13.34 -22.24 1.11
CA VAL A 192 -12.43 -23.34 1.43
C VAL A 192 -12.31 -24.23 0.20
N TYR A 193 -11.08 -24.50 -0.23
CA TYR A 193 -10.76 -25.20 -1.47
C TYR A 193 -10.17 -26.59 -1.22
N SER A 194 -10.21 -27.48 -2.22
CA SER A 194 -9.70 -28.85 -2.09
C SER A 194 -8.17 -28.93 -2.15
N SER A 195 -7.52 -27.94 -2.77
CA SER A 195 -6.08 -27.73 -2.73
C SER A 195 -5.74 -26.25 -2.51
N ALA A 196 -4.46 -25.93 -2.26
CA ALA A 196 -3.96 -24.56 -2.11
C ALA A 196 -3.96 -23.80 -3.45
N SER A 197 -5.14 -23.63 -4.04
CA SER A 197 -5.37 -22.98 -5.33
C SER A 197 -6.85 -22.60 -5.46
N THR A 198 -7.11 -21.36 -5.85
CA THR A 198 -8.46 -20.86 -6.16
C THR A 198 -9.10 -21.55 -7.38
N ALA A 199 -8.31 -22.22 -8.22
CA ALA A 199 -8.79 -22.97 -9.37
C ALA A 199 -9.27 -24.40 -9.00
N SER A 200 -9.04 -24.83 -7.75
CA SER A 200 -9.48 -26.14 -7.28
C SER A 200 -10.93 -26.12 -6.82
N GLN A 201 -11.49 -27.30 -6.55
CA GLN A 201 -12.90 -27.42 -6.15
C GLN A 201 -13.13 -26.70 -4.81
N GLN A 202 -14.13 -25.82 -4.76
CA GLN A 202 -14.62 -25.27 -3.51
C GLN A 202 -15.35 -26.37 -2.70
N VAL A 203 -14.87 -26.62 -1.49
CA VAL A 203 -15.37 -27.62 -0.53
C VAL A 203 -16.53 -27.06 0.30
N THR A 204 -16.38 -25.83 0.79
CA THR A 204 -17.40 -25.10 1.58
C THR A 204 -17.07 -23.61 1.58
N THR A 205 -17.95 -22.78 2.13
CA THR A 205 -17.65 -21.39 2.55
C THR A 205 -17.77 -21.26 4.06
N LEU A 206 -17.16 -20.21 4.62
CA LEU A 206 -17.19 -19.86 6.03
C LEU A 206 -17.51 -18.38 6.22
N ASP A 207 -18.49 -18.06 7.06
CA ASP A 207 -18.82 -16.68 7.41
C ASP A 207 -17.77 -16.06 8.32
N ILE A 208 -17.69 -14.72 8.33
CA ILE A 208 -16.90 -13.98 9.32
C ILE A 208 -17.32 -14.39 10.74
N GLY A 209 -16.33 -14.67 11.59
CA GLY A 209 -16.49 -15.19 12.94
C GLY A 209 -16.38 -16.71 13.05
N ALA A 210 -16.41 -17.45 11.93
CA ALA A 210 -16.17 -18.88 11.94
C ALA A 210 -14.75 -19.20 12.46
N THR A 211 -14.65 -20.20 13.34
CA THR A 211 -13.37 -20.70 13.84
C THR A 211 -12.87 -21.87 12.99
N VAL A 212 -11.57 -21.89 12.73
CA VAL A 212 -10.87 -22.96 12.03
C VAL A 212 -9.67 -23.45 12.83
N THR A 213 -9.32 -24.73 12.67
CA THR A 213 -8.03 -25.26 13.12
C THR A 213 -7.11 -25.36 11.92
N VAL A 214 -6.04 -24.56 11.90
CA VAL A 214 -4.98 -24.61 10.90
C VAL A 214 -4.03 -25.75 11.25
N THR A 215 -3.81 -26.67 10.32
CA THR A 215 -2.98 -27.87 10.50
C THR A 215 -1.74 -27.89 9.63
N SER A 216 -1.71 -27.08 8.58
CA SER A 216 -0.56 -26.95 7.66
C SER A 216 -0.58 -25.61 6.95
N VAL A 217 0.58 -25.21 6.45
CA VAL A 217 0.78 -23.97 5.71
C VAL A 217 1.46 -24.29 4.39
N SER A 218 1.05 -23.62 3.31
CA SER A 218 1.74 -23.61 2.03
C SER A 218 2.04 -22.16 1.68
N SER A 219 3.28 -21.83 1.35
CA SER A 219 3.67 -20.51 0.90
C SER A 219 4.37 -20.59 -0.45
N THR A 220 3.95 -19.73 -1.37
CA THR A 220 4.56 -19.57 -2.68
C THR A 220 5.10 -18.15 -2.79
N ARG A 221 6.42 -18.06 -3.04
CA ARG A 221 7.17 -16.81 -3.14
C ARG A 221 8.05 -16.88 -4.38
N THR A 222 7.56 -16.38 -5.50
CA THR A 222 8.25 -16.37 -6.79
C THR A 222 8.29 -14.96 -7.37
N SER A 223 8.94 -14.78 -8.52
CA SER A 223 8.90 -13.52 -9.26
C SER A 223 7.50 -13.14 -9.77
N THR A 224 6.53 -14.06 -9.71
CA THR A 224 5.17 -13.84 -10.23
C THR A 224 4.05 -14.17 -9.26
N LYS A 225 4.33 -14.78 -8.11
CA LYS A 225 3.32 -15.19 -7.12
C LYS A 225 3.78 -14.94 -5.70
N GLN A 226 2.87 -14.39 -4.89
CA GLN A 226 3.06 -14.09 -3.47
C GLN A 226 1.88 -14.62 -2.65
N GLU A 227 1.65 -15.93 -2.66
CA GLU A 227 0.49 -16.56 -2.02
C GLU A 227 0.86 -17.26 -0.70
N VAL A 228 -0.02 -17.18 0.30
CA VAL A 228 0.08 -17.97 1.54
C VAL A 228 -1.27 -18.62 1.79
N TRP A 229 -1.24 -19.92 2.07
CA TRP A 229 -2.42 -20.75 2.22
C TRP A 229 -2.35 -21.54 3.53
N TYR A 230 -3.50 -21.68 4.19
CA TYR A 230 -3.68 -22.48 5.39
C TYR A 230 -4.53 -23.70 5.05
N GLN A 231 -4.05 -24.90 5.37
CA GLN A 231 -4.92 -26.06 5.46
C GLN A 231 -5.69 -25.96 6.76
N VAL A 232 -7.02 -26.03 6.66
CA VAL A 232 -7.94 -25.85 7.78
C VAL A 232 -8.83 -27.08 7.95
N THR A 233 -9.14 -27.37 9.21
CA THR A 233 -10.29 -28.18 9.60
C THR A 233 -11.36 -27.24 10.16
N THR A 234 -12.55 -27.25 9.57
CA THR A 234 -13.69 -26.44 10.00
C THR A 234 -14.35 -27.03 11.25
N SER A 235 -15.20 -26.26 11.92
CA SER A 235 -16.03 -26.77 13.03
C SER A 235 -16.98 -27.91 12.62
N GLY A 236 -17.39 -27.95 11.35
CA GLY A 236 -18.20 -29.02 10.76
C GLY A 236 -17.39 -30.26 10.37
N GLY A 237 -16.07 -30.27 10.57
CA GLY A 237 -15.18 -31.39 10.26
C GLY A 237 -14.72 -31.48 8.81
N GLN A 238 -15.08 -30.52 7.95
CA GLN A 238 -14.53 -30.44 6.60
C GLN A 238 -13.06 -30.03 6.65
N VAL A 239 -12.25 -30.61 5.75
CA VAL A 239 -10.83 -30.28 5.61
C VAL A 239 -10.59 -29.71 4.22
N GLY A 240 -9.86 -28.60 4.14
CA GLY A 240 -9.48 -27.98 2.88
C GLY A 240 -8.46 -26.87 3.07
N TRP A 241 -8.28 -26.03 2.06
CA TRP A 241 -7.28 -24.95 2.02
C TRP A 241 -7.96 -23.60 1.86
N MET A 242 -7.50 -22.60 2.62
CA MET A 242 -7.95 -21.23 2.52
C MET A 242 -6.75 -20.31 2.29
N PRO A 243 -6.89 -19.25 1.49
CA PRO A 243 -5.93 -18.16 1.49
C PRO A 243 -5.76 -17.57 2.91
N ALA A 244 -4.52 -17.34 3.32
CA ALA A 244 -4.19 -16.88 4.68
C ALA A 244 -4.79 -15.51 4.99
N GLY A 245 -5.00 -14.66 3.98
CA GLY A 245 -5.57 -13.33 4.17
C GLY A 245 -7.00 -13.32 4.71
N TYR A 246 -7.73 -14.45 4.67
CA TYR A 246 -9.06 -14.58 5.27
C TYR A 246 -9.05 -14.84 6.78
N VAL A 247 -7.92 -15.33 7.33
CA VAL A 247 -7.88 -15.92 8.67
C VAL A 247 -6.95 -15.12 9.58
N GLN A 248 -7.50 -14.62 10.69
CA GLN A 248 -6.71 -14.16 11.80
C GLN A 248 -6.29 -15.34 12.67
N LEU A 249 -5.00 -15.68 12.66
CA LEU A 249 -4.46 -16.69 13.59
C LEU A 249 -4.56 -16.20 15.04
N SER A 250 -4.93 -17.12 15.93
CA SER A 250 -4.94 -16.91 17.36
C SER A 250 -3.52 -17.03 17.93
N GLY A 251 -3.22 -16.28 18.98
CA GLY A 251 -1.91 -16.28 19.64
C GLY A 251 -1.00 -15.13 19.21
N SER A 252 0.27 -15.23 19.57
CA SER A 252 1.28 -14.17 19.34
C SER A 252 2.11 -14.49 18.10
N TRP A 253 1.73 -13.92 16.98
CA TRP A 253 2.45 -14.05 15.71
C TRP A 253 3.13 -12.73 15.35
N THR A 254 4.31 -12.82 14.76
CA THR A 254 5.01 -11.65 14.22
C THR A 254 4.29 -11.16 12.98
N ARG A 255 3.74 -9.95 13.00
CA ARG A 255 3.14 -9.33 11.81
C ARG A 255 4.22 -8.92 10.84
N ASP A 256 4.16 -9.49 9.64
CA ASP A 256 5.20 -9.32 8.64
C ASP A 256 4.58 -9.34 7.25
N LEU A 257 4.62 -8.19 6.57
CA LEU A 257 4.00 -8.05 5.25
C LEU A 257 4.69 -8.87 4.16
N ALA A 258 5.91 -9.39 4.39
CA ALA A 258 6.50 -10.40 3.50
C ALA A 258 5.66 -11.68 3.41
N TRP A 259 4.77 -11.90 4.39
CA TRP A 259 3.84 -13.04 4.46
C TRP A 259 2.41 -12.66 4.05
N ALA A 260 2.21 -11.47 3.47
CA ALA A 260 0.92 -11.11 2.90
C ALA A 260 0.53 -12.10 1.78
N ASP A 261 -0.73 -12.52 1.79
CA ASP A 261 -1.30 -13.35 0.74
C ASP A 261 -1.88 -12.47 -0.38
N SER A 262 -1.34 -12.60 -1.58
CA SER A 262 -1.81 -11.85 -2.75
C SER A 262 -3.21 -12.23 -3.22
N THR A 263 -3.72 -13.41 -2.84
CA THR A 263 -5.07 -13.84 -3.24
C THR A 263 -6.12 -12.91 -2.66
N VAL A 264 -6.04 -12.63 -1.36
CA VAL A 264 -7.03 -11.83 -0.62
C VAL A 264 -6.65 -10.36 -0.55
N LEU A 265 -5.39 -10.04 -0.25
CA LEU A 265 -5.01 -8.65 -0.04
C LEU A 265 -5.04 -7.85 -1.36
N ALA A 266 -4.61 -8.42 -2.49
CA ALA A 266 -4.72 -7.73 -3.78
C ALA A 266 -6.18 -7.52 -4.19
N ASN A 267 -7.05 -8.52 -3.99
CA ASN A 267 -8.49 -8.37 -4.21
C ASN A 267 -9.06 -7.23 -3.34
N ASN A 268 -8.67 -7.17 -2.06
CA ASN A 268 -9.09 -6.10 -1.16
C ASN A 268 -8.58 -4.72 -1.58
N PHE A 269 -7.38 -4.60 -2.16
CA PHE A 269 -6.94 -3.35 -2.81
C PHE A 269 -7.89 -2.98 -3.95
N LEU A 270 -8.19 -3.94 -4.84
CA LEU A 270 -8.98 -3.73 -6.05
C LEU A 270 -10.44 -3.35 -5.79
N GLN A 271 -10.99 -3.61 -4.60
CA GLN A 271 -12.32 -3.16 -4.17
C GLN A 271 -12.41 -1.62 -3.99
N TRP A 272 -11.27 -0.94 -3.78
CA TRP A 272 -11.22 0.52 -3.64
C TRP A 272 -11.18 1.22 -5.00
N ASN A 273 -12.25 0.99 -5.76
CA ASN A 273 -12.38 1.37 -7.16
C ASN A 273 -13.55 2.34 -7.43
N LYS A 274 -14.27 2.79 -6.40
CA LYS A 274 -15.56 3.49 -6.55
C LYS A 274 -15.45 5.00 -6.37
N ALA A 275 -16.06 5.74 -7.29
CA ALA A 275 -16.47 7.14 -7.15
C ALA A 275 -17.75 7.36 -7.97
N GLY A 276 -18.92 7.24 -7.32
CA GLY A 276 -20.23 7.23 -8.00
C GLY A 276 -20.48 5.99 -8.89
N GLY A 277 -19.61 4.98 -8.80
CA GLY A 277 -19.56 3.79 -9.66
C GLY A 277 -18.11 3.31 -9.79
N VAL A 278 -17.89 2.15 -10.42
CA VAL A 278 -16.54 1.61 -10.65
C VAL A 278 -15.80 2.48 -11.65
N GLN A 279 -14.62 2.97 -11.28
CA GLN A 279 -13.76 3.81 -12.12
C GLN A 279 -12.54 3.01 -12.61
N PRO A 280 -12.33 2.87 -13.93
CA PRO A 280 -11.17 2.14 -14.47
C PRO A 280 -9.83 2.68 -13.95
N GLY A 281 -9.71 4.01 -13.84
CA GLY A 281 -8.51 4.66 -13.34
C GLY A 281 -8.16 4.28 -11.90
N LEU A 282 -9.17 4.07 -11.04
CA LEU A 282 -8.96 3.60 -9.68
C LEU A 282 -8.56 2.12 -9.66
N VAL A 283 -9.23 1.26 -10.44
CA VAL A 283 -8.87 -0.16 -10.56
C VAL A 283 -7.40 -0.32 -10.96
N TYR A 284 -6.96 0.41 -11.98
CA TYR A 284 -5.59 0.35 -12.45
C TYR A 284 -4.57 0.95 -11.47
N ARG A 285 -4.96 1.97 -10.69
CA ARG A 285 -4.12 2.50 -9.60
C ARG A 285 -3.92 1.47 -8.49
N ARG A 286 -5.00 0.77 -8.09
CA ARG A 286 -4.92 -0.32 -7.12
C ARG A 286 -4.04 -1.47 -7.62
N LEU A 287 -4.12 -1.79 -8.92
CA LEU A 287 -3.25 -2.77 -9.55
C LEU A 287 -1.77 -2.35 -9.50
N ALA A 288 -1.46 -1.08 -9.80
CA ALA A 288 -0.10 -0.55 -9.69
C ALA A 288 0.44 -0.60 -8.25
N GLU A 289 -0.39 -0.26 -7.27
CA GLU A 289 -0.04 -0.38 -5.86
C GLU A 289 0.22 -1.84 -5.46
N CYS A 290 -0.53 -2.81 -6.01
CA CYS A 290 -0.24 -4.23 -5.82
C CYS A 290 1.09 -4.66 -6.46
N ASN A 291 1.44 -4.15 -7.65
CA ASN A 291 2.73 -4.43 -8.29
C ASN A 291 3.90 -3.99 -7.40
N ILE A 292 3.80 -2.81 -6.80
CA ILE A 292 4.80 -2.31 -5.84
C ILE A 292 4.77 -3.16 -4.57
N PHE A 293 3.59 -3.33 -3.97
CA PHE A 293 3.46 -4.00 -2.67
C PHE A 293 4.03 -5.43 -2.70
N PHE A 294 3.63 -6.24 -3.68
CA PHE A 294 4.00 -7.65 -3.72
C PHE A 294 5.34 -7.93 -4.38
N PHE A 295 5.79 -7.08 -5.32
CA PHE A 295 6.95 -7.37 -6.16
C PHE A 295 8.01 -6.27 -6.19
N GLY A 296 7.77 -5.11 -5.56
CA GLY A 296 8.66 -3.95 -5.68
C GLY A 296 8.81 -3.46 -7.11
N ASP A 297 7.82 -3.75 -7.98
CA ASP A 297 7.91 -3.43 -9.41
C ASP A 297 7.34 -2.04 -9.69
N TYR A 298 8.16 -1.02 -9.47
CA TYR A 298 7.84 0.37 -9.79
C TYR A 298 7.73 0.61 -11.30
N GLU A 299 8.47 -0.14 -12.11
CA GLU A 299 8.46 0.00 -13.57
C GLU A 299 7.06 -0.27 -14.12
N LYS A 300 6.43 -1.38 -13.69
CA LYS A 300 5.07 -1.77 -14.09
C LYS A 300 3.96 -1.04 -13.35
N ALA A 301 4.31 -0.20 -12.37
CA ALA A 301 3.35 0.61 -11.64
C ALA A 301 3.15 2.02 -12.26
N MET A 302 4.16 2.53 -12.99
CA MET A 302 4.09 3.83 -13.68
C MET A 302 3.19 3.76 -14.92
N LYS A 303 2.24 4.70 -15.06
CA LYS A 303 1.43 4.87 -16.28
C LYS A 303 2.31 5.19 -17.48
N ALA A 304 3.32 6.05 -17.28
CA ALA A 304 4.24 6.51 -18.32
C ALA A 304 4.98 5.37 -19.04
N ASN A 305 5.14 4.21 -18.41
CA ASN A 305 5.89 3.07 -18.95
C ASN A 305 5.05 2.12 -19.83
N GLY A 306 3.77 2.41 -20.04
CA GLY A 306 2.91 1.63 -20.96
C GLY A 306 2.39 0.29 -20.40
N TYR A 307 2.76 -0.06 -19.17
CA TYR A 307 2.24 -1.24 -18.45
C TYR A 307 0.87 -1.02 -17.81
N TRP A 308 0.30 0.17 -18.00
CA TRP A 308 -0.89 0.64 -17.34
C TRP A 308 -2.08 -0.29 -17.52
N GLY A 309 -2.60 -0.79 -16.39
CA GLY A 309 -3.80 -1.62 -16.32
C GLY A 309 -3.66 -3.01 -16.92
N ILE A 310 -2.45 -3.58 -16.91
CA ILE A 310 -2.17 -4.99 -17.27
C ILE A 310 -1.86 -5.77 -15.99
N ASN A 311 -2.57 -6.88 -15.78
CA ASN A 311 -2.44 -7.76 -14.64
C ASN A 311 -1.34 -8.81 -14.87
N TYR A 312 -0.08 -8.37 -14.75
CA TYR A 312 1.12 -9.19 -14.96
C TYR A 312 1.26 -10.36 -14.00
N TYR A 313 0.74 -10.20 -12.77
CA TYR A 313 0.94 -11.13 -11.67
C TYR A 313 -0.27 -12.01 -11.40
N GLY A 314 -1.32 -11.88 -12.22
CA GLY A 314 -2.52 -12.71 -12.10
C GLY A 314 -3.27 -12.51 -10.79
N PHE A 315 -3.34 -11.28 -10.28
CA PHE A 315 -4.17 -10.94 -9.13
C PHE A 315 -5.65 -11.23 -9.41
N ASN A 316 -6.40 -11.66 -8.40
CA ASN A 316 -7.82 -11.93 -8.53
C ASN A 316 -8.63 -10.64 -8.38
N PHE A 317 -9.37 -10.27 -9.42
CA PHE A 317 -10.23 -9.10 -9.42
C PHE A 317 -11.60 -9.46 -8.83
N PRO A 318 -12.21 -8.56 -8.03
CA PRO A 318 -13.64 -8.60 -7.75
C PRO A 318 -14.49 -8.64 -9.02
N ASP A 319 -15.63 -9.32 -9.01
CA ASP A 319 -16.52 -9.45 -10.18
C ASP A 319 -16.95 -8.09 -10.71
N GLU A 320 -17.19 -7.12 -9.82
CA GLU A 320 -17.61 -5.75 -10.20
C GLU A 320 -16.60 -5.01 -11.08
N CYS A 321 -15.32 -5.40 -11.04
CA CYS A 321 -14.25 -4.79 -11.83
C CYS A 321 -13.52 -5.80 -12.73
N ALA A 322 -13.98 -7.05 -12.82
CA ALA A 322 -13.37 -8.11 -13.62
C ALA A 322 -13.22 -7.77 -15.10
N GLN A 323 -14.10 -6.93 -15.66
CA GLN A 323 -14.00 -6.42 -17.04
C GLN A 323 -12.71 -5.63 -17.33
N TYR A 324 -12.01 -5.17 -16.28
CA TYR A 324 -10.75 -4.43 -16.39
C TYR A 324 -9.51 -5.32 -16.21
N ASP A 325 -9.68 -6.62 -15.94
CA ASP A 325 -8.59 -7.59 -15.82
C ASP A 325 -8.02 -7.94 -17.20
N ARG A 326 -6.99 -7.19 -17.62
CA ARG A 326 -6.26 -7.44 -18.87
C ARG A 326 -4.99 -8.20 -18.58
N ARG A 327 -4.93 -9.45 -19.04
CA ARG A 327 -3.77 -10.33 -18.88
C ARG A 327 -2.95 -10.40 -20.18
N GLN A 328 -1.66 -10.69 -20.07
CA GLN A 328 -0.80 -10.99 -21.23
C GLN A 328 -1.03 -12.39 -21.78
#